data_AF-A0A6A4DKL1-F1
#
_entry.id   AF-A0A6A4DKL1-F1
#
_cell.length_a   1.000
_cell.length_b   1.000
_cell.length_c   1.000
_cell.angle_alpha   90.00
_cell.angle_beta   90.00
_cell.angle_gamma   90.00
#
_symmetry.space_group_name_H-M   'P 1'
#
loop_
_entity.id
_entity.type
_entity.pdbx_description
1 polymer ?
#
loop_
_entity_poly.entity_id
_entity_poly.type
_entity_poly.pdbx_seq_one_letter_code
_entity_poly.pdbx_strand_id
1 'polypeptide(L)' 'MSTADHHQTDGQTERVNRVLEDILRSVCAAEPTKVSTLLPQVEFALNNAVHSSTGFTPFYMNGLRHPRTPLTLPPASSLG' A
#
# COMPACT_ATOMS: atom_id res chain seq x y z
N MET A 1 -21.71 -17.04 0.12
CA MET A 1 -22.33 -16.79 -1.21
C MET A 1 -21.80 -15.46 -1.71
N SER A 2 -20.89 -15.47 -2.68
CA SER A 2 -20.55 -14.27 -3.46
C SER A 2 -21.65 -14.08 -4.49
N THR A 3 -22.33 -12.94 -4.49
CA THR A 3 -23.48 -12.69 -5.36
C THR A 3 -22.99 -12.35 -6.77
N ALA A 4 -23.67 -12.89 -7.78
CA ALA A 4 -23.30 -12.82 -9.21
C ALA A 4 -23.31 -11.40 -9.84
N ASP A 5 -23.56 -10.36 -9.04
CA ASP A 5 -23.58 -8.94 -9.43
C ASP A 5 -22.48 -8.10 -8.71
N HIS A 6 -21.49 -8.74 -8.08
CA HIS A 6 -20.41 -8.04 -7.38
C HIS A 6 -19.16 -7.76 -8.24
N HIS A 7 -19.29 -7.71 -9.56
CA HIS A 7 -18.14 -7.62 -10.46
C HIS A 7 -17.32 -6.33 -10.26
N GLN A 8 -17.98 -5.24 -9.85
CA GLN A 8 -17.35 -3.93 -9.75
C GLN A 8 -16.47 -3.78 -8.49
N THR A 9 -16.85 -4.42 -7.39
CA THR A 9 -16.11 -4.35 -6.11
C THR A 9 -15.13 -5.52 -5.98
N ASP A 10 -15.51 -6.70 -6.45
CA ASP A 10 -14.59 -7.85 -6.51
C ASP A 10 -13.41 -7.51 -7.43
N GLY A 11 -13.67 -6.89 -8.59
CA GLY A 11 -12.62 -6.53 -9.55
C GLY A 11 -11.61 -5.48 -9.06
N GLN A 12 -11.96 -4.58 -8.14
CA GLN A 12 -10.96 -3.68 -7.53
C GLN A 12 -10.08 -4.46 -6.54
N THR A 13 -10.70 -5.32 -5.74
CA THR A 13 -10.01 -6.16 -4.75
C THR A 13 -9.05 -7.13 -5.44
N GLU A 14 -9.50 -7.79 -6.51
CA GLU A 14 -8.68 -8.68 -7.35
C GLU A 14 -7.47 -7.96 -7.97
N ARG A 15 -7.65 -6.71 -8.44
CA ARG A 15 -6.55 -5.92 -8.99
C ARG A 15 -5.51 -5.58 -7.93
N VAL A 16 -5.94 -5.19 -6.73
CA VAL A 16 -5.03 -4.92 -5.62
C VAL A 16 -4.29 -6.18 -5.19
N ASN A 17 -5.00 -7.31 -5.08
CA ASN A 17 -4.41 -8.61 -4.74
C ASN A 17 -3.35 -9.02 -5.77
N ARG A 18 -3.62 -8.85 -7.08
CA ARG A 18 -2.64 -9.15 -8.13
C ARG A 18 -1.39 -8.29 -8.03
N VAL A 19 -1.55 -6.98 -7.79
CA VAL A 19 -0.41 -6.08 -7.59
C VAL A 19 0.41 -6.47 -6.37
N LEU A 20 -0.25 -6.82 -5.27
CA LEU A 20 0.42 -7.30 -4.05
C LEU A 20 1.22 -8.57 -4.34
N GLU A 21 0.61 -9.56 -4.99
CA GLU A 21 1.29 -10.81 -5.36
C GLU A 21 2.51 -10.58 -6.26
N ASP A 22 2.40 -9.70 -7.26
CA ASP A 22 3.51 -9.40 -8.17
C ASP A 22 4.69 -8.74 -7.44
N ILE A 23 4.41 -7.81 -6.51
CA ILE A 23 5.45 -7.18 -5.69
C ILE A 23 6.08 -8.20 -4.75
N LEU A 24 5.29 -9.02 -4.07
CA LEU A 24 5.80 -10.06 -3.18
C LEU A 24 6.66 -11.07 -3.96
N ARG A 25 6.23 -11.48 -5.15
CA ARG A 25 7.02 -12.36 -6.03
C ARG A 25 8.35 -11.72 -6.40
N SER A 26 8.35 -10.43 -6.75
CA SER A 26 9.56 -9.68 -7.08
C SER A 26 10.52 -9.58 -5.88
N VAL A 27 10.01 -9.28 -4.68
CA VAL A 27 10.81 -9.18 -3.45
C VAL A 27 11.38 -10.53 -3.06
N CYS A 28 10.58 -11.60 -3.12
CA CYS A 28 11.06 -12.96 -2.87
C CYS A 28 12.13 -13.40 -3.87
N ALA A 29 12.02 -13.00 -5.14
CA ALA A 29 13.01 -13.31 -6.16
C ALA A 29 14.32 -12.52 -5.98
N ALA A 30 14.23 -11.25 -5.58
CA ALA A 30 15.39 -10.38 -5.41
C ALA A 30 16.15 -10.64 -4.10
N GLU A 31 15.43 -10.81 -2.99
CA GLU A 31 15.98 -10.86 -1.63
C GLU A 31 15.28 -11.94 -0.78
N PRO A 32 15.37 -13.24 -1.17
CA PRO A 32 14.60 -14.33 -0.56
C PRO A 32 14.83 -14.50 0.95
N THR A 33 16.02 -14.15 1.44
CA THR A 33 16.37 -14.24 2.88
C THR A 33 15.86 -13.06 3.70
N LYS A 34 15.47 -11.95 3.05
CA LYS A 34 15.02 -10.72 3.72
C LYS A 34 13.53 -10.45 3.55
N VAL A 35 12.77 -11.35 2.93
CA VAL A 35 11.33 -11.20 2.67
C VAL A 35 10.59 -10.76 3.92
N SER A 36 10.81 -11.41 5.06
CA SER A 36 10.17 -11.06 6.33
C SER A 36 10.51 -9.64 6.80
N THR A 37 11.73 -9.18 6.55
CA THR A 37 12.19 -7.82 6.91
C THR A 37 11.69 -6.76 5.93
N LEU A 38 11.43 -7.13 4.67
CA LEU A 38 10.95 -6.24 3.62
C LEU A 38 9.43 -6.14 3.57
N LEU A 39 8.70 -7.12 4.12
CA LEU A 39 7.24 -7.13 4.17
C LEU A 39 6.63 -5.82 4.72
N PRO A 40 7.09 -5.29 5.88
CA PRO A 40 6.56 -4.02 6.38
C PRO A 40 6.80 -2.84 5.43
N GLN A 41 7.90 -2.86 4.66
CA GLN A 41 8.22 -1.80 3.71
C GLN A 41 7.31 -1.87 2.47
N VAL A 42 7.05 -3.09 1.99
CA VAL A 42 6.11 -3.34 0.88
C VAL A 42 4.69 -2.92 1.27
N GLU A 43 4.24 -3.32 2.45
CA GLU A 43 2.93 -2.92 2.99
C GLU A 43 2.82 -1.40 3.10
N PHE A 44 3.85 -0.74 3.65
CA PHE A 44 3.87 0.71 3.76
C PHE A 44 3.81 1.39 2.38
N ALA A 45 4.58 0.91 1.40
CA ALA A 45 4.59 1.45 0.05
C ALA A 45 3.22 1.33 -0.62
N LEU A 46 2.58 0.16 -0.50
CA LEU A 46 1.24 -0.08 -1.05
C LEU A 46 0.17 0.80 -0.38
N ASN A 47 0.18 0.90 0.94
CA ASN A 47 -0.77 1.73 1.68
C ASN A 47 -0.55 3.24 1.50
N ASN A 48 0.63 3.65 1.04
CA ASN A 48 0.98 5.04 0.76
C ASN A 48 0.97 5.40 -0.74
N ALA A 49 0.71 4.45 -1.64
CA ALA A 49 0.57 4.72 -3.07
C ALA A 49 -0.82 5.29 -3.39
N VAL A 50 -0.86 6.30 -4.26
CA VAL A 50 -2.14 6.87 -4.73
C VAL A 50 -2.82 5.87 -5.66
N HIS A 51 -4.05 5.49 -5.35
CA HIS A 51 -4.81 4.56 -6.17
C HIS A 51 -5.49 5.31 -7.33
N SER A 52 -5.35 4.81 -8.56
CA SER A 52 -5.81 5.52 -9.76
C SER A 52 -7.32 5.69 -9.85
N SER A 53 -8.11 4.79 -9.26
CA SER A 53 -9.58 4.89 -9.28
C SER A 53 -10.15 5.87 -8.26
N THR A 54 -9.46 6.08 -7.13
CA THR A 54 -9.94 6.95 -6.05
C THR A 54 -9.21 8.29 -6.01
N GLY A 55 -7.99 8.37 -6.54
CA GLY A 55 -7.10 9.53 -6.42
C GLY A 55 -6.50 9.72 -5.03
N PHE A 56 -6.73 8.78 -4.11
CA PHE A 56 -6.27 8.86 -2.72
C PHE A 56 -5.42 7.63 -2.35
N THR A 57 -4.61 7.77 -1.30
CA THR A 57 -3.89 6.63 -0.72
C THR A 57 -4.81 5.83 0.22
N PRO A 58 -4.62 4.51 0.36
CA PRO A 58 -5.34 3.71 1.36
C PRO A 58 -5.24 4.26 2.79
N PHE A 59 -4.05 4.76 3.20
CA PHE A 59 -3.92 5.42 4.51
C PHE A 59 -4.85 6.62 4.67
N TYR A 60 -4.99 7.44 3.64
CA TYR A 60 -5.89 8.58 3.67
C TYR A 60 -7.36 8.15 3.71
N MET A 61 -7.75 7.15 2.91
CA MET A 61 -9.14 6.69 2.92
C MET A 61 -9.54 5.99 4.22
N ASN A 62 -8.61 5.29 4.88
CA ASN A 62 -8.91 4.57 6.11
C ASN A 62 -8.84 5.45 7.37
N GLY A 63 -7.93 6.43 7.40
CA GLY A 63 -7.64 7.22 8.61
C GLY A 63 -7.80 8.73 8.45
N LEU A 64 -8.19 9.21 7.26
CA LEU A 64 -8.26 10.64 6.88
C LEU A 64 -6.96 11.41 7.13
N ARG A 65 -5.84 10.69 7.24
CA ARG A 65 -4.51 11.24 7.53
C ARG A 65 -3.47 10.47 6.73
N HIS A 66 -2.50 11.20 6.18
CA HIS A 66 -1.30 10.58 5.62
C HIS A 66 -0.33 10.18 6.73
N PRO A 67 0.42 9.09 6.57
CA PRO A 67 1.46 8.72 7.52
C PRO A 67 2.51 9.83 7.59
N ARG A 68 3.04 10.06 8.80
CA ARG A 68 4.24 10.89 8.96
C ARG A 68 5.45 10.10 8.46
N THR A 69 6.04 10.57 7.38
CA THR A 69 7.28 10.04 6.83
C THR A 69 8.40 11.03 7.12
N PRO A 70 9.67 10.62 7.07
CA PRO A 70 10.79 11.54 7.18
C PRO A 70 10.69 12.75 6.23
N LEU A 71 10.02 12.60 5.09
CA LEU A 71 9.77 13.65 4.11
C LEU A 71 8.64 14.62 4.50
N THR A 72 7.70 14.20 5.35
CA THR A 72 6.57 15.03 5.82
C THR A 72 6.77 15.57 7.23
N LEU A 73 7.88 15.23 7.88
CA LEU A 73 8.29 15.86 9.13
C LEU A 73 8.85 17.26 8.84
N PRO A 74 8.51 18.26 9.66
CA PRO A 74 9.15 19.56 9.54
C PRO A 74 10.66 19.42 9.86
N PRO A 75 11.52 20.27 9.28
CA PRO A 75 12.95 20.24 9.55
C PRO A 75 13.20 20.35 11.06
N ALA A 76 14.18 19.61 11.58
CA ALA A 76 14.47 19.53 13.02
C ALA A 76 14.68 20.91 13.69
N SER A 77 15.02 21.92 12.90
CA SER A 77 15.16 23.32 13.32
C SER A 77 13.85 24.04 13.65
N SER A 78 12.67 23.44 13.42
CA SER A 78 11.37 24.04 13.73
C SER A 78 10.67 23.46 14.97
N LEU A 79 11.32 22.52 15.66
CA LEU A 79 10.88 21.98 16.95
C LEU A 79 11.62 22.74 18.06
N GLY A 80 11.30 24.03 18.20
CA GLY A 80 11.69 24.87 19.33
C GLY A 80 10.60 24.90 20.40
#